data_AF-A0A3P7R2M4-F1
#
_entry.id   AF-A0A3P7R2M4-F1
#
_cell.length_a   1.000
_cell.length_b   1.000
_cell.length_c   1.000
_cell.angle_alpha   90.00
_cell.angle_beta   90.00
_cell.angle_gamma   90.00
#
_symmetry.space_group_name_H-M   'P 1'
#
loop_
_entity.id
_entity.type
_entity.pdbx_description
1 polymer ?
#
loop_
_entity_poly.entity_id
_entity_poly.type
_entity_poly.pdbx_seq_one_letter_code
_entity_poly.pdbx_strand_id
1 'polypeptide(L)'
;MLAWLKAMDDRLETRFEARMEALEAIVRQSNELNRRAYEKSTRRLDDFEAVSRTDNGSVRIKLDTLVKRVDHMASEHSVLLAKVEQVAAALRDSHRSMPTGSTVTVGRLPLCSQESLSNFLDRFKSDKDCQQQTVDGLIKICGRSAKDTIRSILSRILGPPLILQFTYSGAAKNKMSFSGSPLHAVFCGRFTFVSRRSEAVRQHPHLRNVDDDVVRNTVIEWFHGSRDRYGGVRGKRKDVVQGGFLDLLNSANTETATLHACEPSTSEYEKPSILEGIDPKYNDHSLNEQ
;
A
#
# COMPACT_ATOMS: atom_id res chain seq x y z
N MET A 1 -82.85 -11.04 -64.07
CA MET A 1 -81.38 -10.87 -64.22
C MET A 1 -80.89 -9.52 -63.68
N LEU A 2 -81.45 -8.38 -64.14
CA LEU A 2 -81.05 -7.03 -63.68
C LEU A 2 -81.15 -6.79 -62.15
N ALA A 3 -82.26 -7.21 -61.53
CA ALA A 3 -82.44 -7.04 -60.07
C ALA A 3 -81.37 -7.78 -59.24
N TRP A 4 -80.90 -8.93 -59.73
CA TRP A 4 -79.87 -9.71 -59.07
C TRP A 4 -78.49 -9.05 -59.19
N LEU A 5 -78.16 -8.50 -60.35
CA LEU A 5 -76.92 -7.74 -60.56
C LEU A 5 -76.86 -6.50 -59.65
N LYS A 6 -77.97 -5.76 -59.54
CA LYS A 6 -78.06 -4.61 -58.64
C LYS A 6 -77.86 -4.99 -57.17
N ALA A 7 -78.54 -6.04 -56.70
CA ALA A 7 -78.37 -6.52 -55.34
C ALA A 7 -76.94 -7.02 -55.03
N MET A 8 -76.24 -7.57 -56.03
CA MET A 8 -74.84 -7.94 -55.90
C MET A 8 -73.94 -6.72 -55.80
N ASP A 9 -74.19 -5.69 -56.62
CA ASP A 9 -73.46 -4.42 -56.62
C ASP A 9 -73.63 -3.69 -55.28
N ASP A 10 -74.87 -3.48 -54.83
CA ASP A 10 -75.20 -2.85 -53.54
C ASP A 10 -74.51 -3.58 -52.36
N ARG A 11 -74.44 -4.93 -52.43
CA ARG A 11 -73.77 -5.75 -51.41
C ARG A 11 -72.25 -5.60 -51.47
N LEU A 12 -71.66 -5.43 -52.65
CA LEU A 12 -70.22 -5.17 -52.79
C LEU A 12 -69.87 -3.78 -52.28
N GLU A 13 -70.66 -2.77 -52.62
CA GLU A 13 -70.50 -1.39 -52.14
C GLU A 13 -70.60 -1.34 -50.62
N THR A 14 -71.65 -1.91 -50.03
CA THR A 14 -71.81 -1.97 -48.56
C THR A 14 -70.62 -2.66 -47.87
N ARG A 15 -70.10 -3.74 -48.44
CA ARG A 15 -68.93 -4.45 -47.89
C ARG A 15 -67.65 -3.65 -48.04
N PHE A 16 -67.51 -2.90 -49.12
CA PHE A 16 -66.35 -2.04 -49.37
C PHE A 16 -66.35 -0.88 -48.36
N GLU A 17 -67.47 -0.18 -48.21
CA GLU A 17 -67.61 0.91 -47.23
C GLU A 17 -67.35 0.43 -45.80
N ALA A 18 -67.94 -0.69 -45.38
CA ALA A 18 -67.70 -1.25 -44.06
C ALA A 18 -66.21 -1.61 -43.81
N ARG A 19 -65.49 -2.06 -44.86
CA ARG A 19 -64.04 -2.33 -44.77
C ARG A 19 -63.22 -1.04 -44.72
N MET A 20 -63.61 -0.02 -45.46
CA MET A 20 -62.97 1.30 -45.43
C MET A 20 -63.15 1.96 -44.06
N GLU A 21 -64.35 1.94 -43.50
CA GLU A 21 -64.63 2.45 -42.15
C GLU A 21 -63.83 1.69 -41.08
N ALA A 22 -63.77 0.36 -41.16
CA ALA A 22 -62.96 -0.44 -40.26
C ALA A 22 -61.45 -0.11 -40.37
N LEU A 23 -60.95 0.12 -41.58
CA LEU A 23 -59.57 0.51 -41.82
C LEU A 23 -59.28 1.91 -41.23
N GLU A 24 -60.18 2.87 -41.43
CA GLU A 24 -60.07 4.19 -40.82
C GLU A 24 -60.06 4.13 -39.29
N ALA A 25 -60.92 3.31 -38.70
CA ALA A 25 -60.97 3.11 -37.26
C ALA A 25 -59.65 2.55 -36.71
N ILE A 26 -59.05 1.57 -37.41
CA ILE A 26 -57.73 1.02 -37.06
C ILE A 26 -56.64 2.09 -37.17
N VAL A 27 -56.62 2.89 -38.23
CA VAL A 27 -55.64 3.97 -38.41
C VAL A 27 -55.79 5.01 -37.30
N ARG A 28 -57.02 5.44 -36.97
CA ARG A 28 -57.28 6.37 -35.86
C ARG A 28 -56.80 5.80 -34.53
N GLN A 29 -57.11 4.53 -34.24
CA GLN A 29 -56.68 3.86 -33.02
C GLN A 29 -55.15 3.75 -32.95
N SER A 30 -54.49 3.38 -34.05
CA SER A 30 -53.03 3.32 -34.14
C SER A 30 -52.39 4.68 -33.88
N ASN A 31 -52.91 5.75 -34.48
CA ASN A 31 -52.41 7.11 -34.28
C ASN A 31 -52.58 7.57 -32.83
N GLU A 32 -53.71 7.25 -32.20
CA GLU A 32 -53.96 7.57 -30.79
C GLU A 32 -53.02 6.81 -29.84
N LEU A 33 -52.74 5.54 -30.12
CA LEU A 33 -51.76 4.76 -29.36
C LEU A 33 -50.34 5.34 -29.51
N ASN A 34 -49.96 5.72 -30.73
CA ASN A 34 -48.68 6.37 -31.00
C ASN A 34 -48.56 7.72 -30.26
N ARG A 35 -49.62 8.54 -30.26
CA ARG A 35 -49.67 9.80 -29.52
C ARG A 35 -49.46 9.57 -28.02
N ARG A 36 -50.18 8.61 -27.42
CA ARG A 36 -50.02 8.27 -25.99
C ARG A 36 -48.63 7.74 -25.66
N ALA A 37 -48.05 6.92 -26.54
CA ALA A 37 -46.70 6.41 -26.37
C ALA A 37 -45.65 7.53 -26.40
N TYR A 38 -45.83 8.49 -27.32
CA TYR A 38 -44.97 9.67 -27.41
C TYR A 38 -45.07 10.53 -26.15
N GLU A 39 -46.29 10.88 -25.71
CA GLU A 39 -46.53 11.67 -24.49
C GLU A 39 -45.95 11.00 -23.24
N LYS A 40 -46.11 9.67 -23.13
CA LYS A 40 -45.52 8.91 -22.03
C LYS A 40 -43.99 8.97 -22.06
N SER A 41 -43.38 8.91 -23.23
CA SER A 41 -41.92 8.99 -23.38
C SER A 41 -41.40 10.38 -23.06
N THR A 42 -42.07 11.43 -23.53
CA THR A 42 -41.74 12.82 -23.19
C THR A 42 -41.79 13.07 -21.69
N ARG A 43 -42.86 12.64 -21.00
CA ARG A 43 -42.95 12.79 -19.53
C ARG A 43 -41.79 12.10 -18.79
N ARG A 44 -41.41 10.90 -19.24
CA ARG A 44 -40.27 10.18 -18.64
C ARG A 44 -38.94 10.90 -18.85
N LEU A 45 -38.77 11.59 -19.97
CA LEU A 45 -37.59 12.42 -20.24
C LEU A 45 -37.58 13.66 -19.34
N ASP A 46 -38.72 14.34 -19.18
CA ASP A 46 -38.86 15.50 -18.30
C ASP A 46 -38.57 15.13 -16.84
N ASP A 47 -39.13 14.00 -16.37
CA ASP A 47 -38.88 13.47 -15.02
C ASP A 47 -37.38 13.15 -14.82
N PHE A 48 -36.75 12.49 -15.79
CA PHE A 48 -35.33 12.18 -15.75
C PHE A 48 -34.46 13.43 -15.73
N GLU A 49 -34.81 14.44 -16.52
CA GLU A 49 -34.10 15.73 -16.53
C GLU A 49 -34.24 16.46 -15.20
N ALA A 50 -35.43 16.46 -14.60
CA ALA A 50 -35.68 17.08 -13.29
C ALA A 50 -34.85 16.44 -12.17
N VAL A 51 -34.77 15.10 -12.15
CA VAL A 51 -33.91 14.37 -11.20
C VAL A 51 -32.44 14.70 -11.45
N SER A 52 -32.00 14.64 -12.72
CA SER A 52 -30.63 14.93 -13.09
C SER A 52 -30.20 16.36 -12.73
N ARG A 53 -31.07 17.35 -12.89
CA ARG A 53 -30.78 18.75 -12.50
C ARG A 53 -30.58 18.87 -10.99
N THR A 54 -31.43 18.22 -10.19
CA THR A 54 -31.36 18.24 -8.73
C THR A 54 -30.06 17.58 -8.23
N ASP A 55 -29.76 16.39 -8.73
CA ASP A 55 -28.57 15.63 -8.32
C ASP A 55 -27.27 16.37 -8.69
N ASN A 56 -27.20 16.90 -9.92
CA ASN A 56 -26.06 17.70 -10.35
C ASN A 56 -25.92 19.00 -9.54
N GLY A 57 -27.03 19.61 -9.13
CA GLY A 57 -27.02 20.77 -8.22
C GLY A 57 -26.38 20.44 -6.87
N SER A 58 -26.79 19.33 -6.26
CA SER A 58 -26.22 18.84 -4.99
C SER A 58 -24.72 18.56 -5.10
N VAL A 59 -24.31 17.88 -6.19
CA VAL A 59 -22.89 17.58 -6.46
C VAL A 59 -22.08 18.86 -6.61
N ARG A 60 -22.57 19.87 -7.34
CA ARG A 60 -21.89 21.17 -7.50
C ARG A 60 -21.70 21.89 -6.16
N ILE A 61 -22.71 21.91 -5.30
CA ILE A 61 -22.61 22.55 -3.96
C ILE A 61 -21.56 21.84 -3.09
N LYS A 62 -21.56 20.49 -3.09
CA LYS A 62 -20.56 19.70 -2.36
C LYS A 62 -19.15 19.95 -2.89
N LEU A 63 -18.99 20.03 -4.21
CA LEU A 63 -17.72 20.31 -4.86
C LEU A 63 -17.20 21.72 -4.49
N ASP A 64 -18.05 22.75 -4.55
CA ASP A 64 -17.69 24.12 -4.16
C ASP A 64 -17.24 24.20 -2.69
N THR A 65 -17.95 23.49 -1.80
CA THR A 65 -17.57 23.40 -0.38
C THR A 65 -16.20 22.72 -0.21
N LEU A 66 -15.92 21.66 -0.98
CA LEU A 66 -14.65 20.96 -0.92
C LEU A 66 -13.49 21.85 -1.43
N VAL A 67 -13.70 22.58 -2.53
CA VAL A 67 -12.72 23.53 -3.07
C VAL A 67 -12.37 24.58 -2.02
N LYS A 68 -13.37 25.21 -1.39
CA LYS A 68 -13.15 26.19 -0.31
C LYS A 68 -12.33 25.63 0.85
N ARG A 69 -12.56 24.37 1.24
CA ARG A 69 -11.77 23.71 2.29
C ARG A 69 -10.32 23.47 1.88
N VAL A 70 -10.11 23.05 0.64
CA VAL A 70 -8.76 22.83 0.08
C VAL A 70 -7.98 24.15 0.01
N ASP A 71 -8.62 25.23 -0.44
CA ASP A 71 -8.01 26.55 -0.50
C ASP A 71 -7.61 27.06 0.89
N HIS A 72 -8.49 26.85 1.88
CA HIS A 72 -8.18 27.17 3.27
C HIS A 72 -6.97 26.37 3.79
N MET A 73 -6.93 25.05 3.59
CA MET A 73 -5.79 24.23 3.98
C MET A 73 -4.48 24.67 3.29
N ALA A 74 -4.54 25.03 2.00
CA ALA A 74 -3.39 25.54 1.26
C ALA A 74 -2.87 26.86 1.85
N SER A 75 -3.78 27.74 2.29
CA SER A 75 -3.42 28.98 2.97
C SER A 75 -2.75 28.73 4.33
N GLU A 76 -3.26 27.78 5.13
CA GLU A 76 -2.67 27.40 6.42
C GLU A 76 -1.28 26.77 6.25
N HIS A 77 -1.13 25.87 5.27
CA HIS A 77 0.16 25.27 4.93
C HIS A 77 1.20 26.32 4.51
N SER A 78 0.79 27.34 3.75
CA SER A 78 1.68 28.43 3.35
C SER A 78 2.18 29.23 4.55
N VAL A 79 1.30 29.53 5.51
CA VAL A 79 1.66 30.21 6.76
C VAL A 79 2.58 29.35 7.61
N LEU A 80 2.31 28.05 7.72
CA LEU A 80 3.14 27.12 8.48
C LEU A 80 4.54 27.00 7.88
N LEU A 81 4.64 26.90 6.56
CA LEU A 81 5.92 26.85 5.85
C LEU A 81 6.77 28.10 6.14
N ALA A 82 6.18 29.29 6.05
CA ALA A 82 6.86 30.54 6.39
C ALA A 82 7.36 30.57 7.84
N LYS A 83 6.56 30.05 8.80
CA LYS A 83 6.98 29.93 10.20
C LYS A 83 8.13 28.93 10.38
N VAL A 84 8.10 27.79 9.69
CA VAL A 84 9.19 26.79 9.73
C VAL A 84 10.48 27.38 9.17
N GLU A 85 10.41 28.12 8.07
CA GLU A 85 11.55 28.82 7.50
C GLU A 85 12.13 29.87 8.46
N GLN A 86 11.27 30.61 9.16
CA GLN A 86 11.68 31.58 10.18
C GLN A 86 12.40 30.89 11.36
N VAL A 87 11.86 29.78 11.87
CA VAL A 87 12.51 28.99 12.94
C VAL A 87 13.84 28.42 12.46
N ALA A 88 13.91 27.91 11.24
CA ALA A 88 15.14 27.39 10.65
C ALA A 88 16.20 28.49 10.46
N ALA A 89 15.80 29.72 10.15
CA ALA A 89 16.70 30.88 10.13
C ALA A 89 17.23 31.21 11.53
N ALA A 90 16.33 31.37 12.52
CA ALA A 90 16.70 31.68 13.90
C ALA A 90 17.63 30.61 14.53
N LEU A 91 17.39 29.33 14.23
CA LEU A 91 18.25 28.24 14.68
C LEU A 91 19.66 28.34 14.07
N ARG A 92 19.77 28.65 12.77
CA ARG A 92 21.06 28.86 12.11
C ARG A 92 21.83 30.03 12.71
N ASP A 93 21.15 31.12 13.05
CA ASP A 93 21.76 32.28 13.67
C ASP A 93 22.22 32.00 15.11
N SER A 94 21.42 31.25 15.88
CA SER A 94 21.81 30.79 17.23
C SER A 94 23.02 29.85 17.21
N HIS A 95 23.18 29.01 16.18
CA HIS A 95 24.37 28.19 16.02
C HIS A 95 25.63 29.00 15.70
N ARG A 96 25.48 30.18 15.07
CA ARG A 96 26.59 31.09 14.76
C ARG A 96 27.04 31.92 15.96
N SER A 97 26.19 32.12 16.98
CA SER A 97 26.48 32.93 18.18
C SER A 97 27.02 32.12 19.38
N MET A 98 27.11 30.79 19.29
CA MET A 98 27.82 30.00 20.30
C MET A 98 29.34 30.18 20.14
N PRO A 99 30.10 30.44 21.22
CA PRO A 99 31.55 30.48 21.14
C PRO A 99 32.06 29.12 20.67
N THR A 100 33.05 29.14 19.78
CA THR A 100 33.75 27.98 19.21
C THR A 100 34.55 27.22 20.28
N GLY A 101 33.88 26.74 21.33
CA GLY A 101 34.38 25.69 22.19
C GLY A 101 34.32 24.40 21.38
N SER A 102 35.49 23.94 20.95
CA SER A 102 35.76 22.69 20.25
C SER A 102 34.94 21.50 20.80
N THR A 103 33.69 21.39 20.36
CA THR A 103 32.93 20.14 20.41
C THR A 103 33.21 19.46 19.09
N VAL A 104 34.38 18.82 19.09
CA VAL A 104 34.81 17.86 18.09
C VAL A 104 33.62 16.96 17.76
N THR A 105 33.11 17.15 16.54
CA THR A 105 31.95 16.44 16.03
C THR A 105 32.31 14.98 15.92
N VAL A 106 31.90 14.19 16.93
CA VAL A 106 31.80 12.74 16.81
C VAL A 106 30.93 12.49 15.57
N GLY A 107 31.57 12.03 14.49
CA GLY A 107 31.04 12.07 13.13
C GLY A 107 29.63 11.51 13.04
N ARG A 108 28.71 12.30 12.47
CA ARG A 108 27.34 11.96 12.01
C ARG A 108 26.74 10.66 12.56
N LEU A 109 26.57 10.60 13.88
CA LEU A 109 25.73 9.61 14.54
C LEU A 109 24.30 10.17 14.72
N PRO A 110 23.23 9.37 14.55
CA PRO A 110 23.24 7.92 14.30
C PRO A 110 23.48 7.54 12.84
N LEU A 111 24.02 6.34 12.63
CA LEU A 111 24.28 5.78 11.31
C LEU A 111 22.97 5.31 10.66
N CYS A 112 22.61 5.85 9.50
CA CYS A 112 21.34 5.57 8.83
C CYS A 112 21.48 4.77 7.52
N SER A 113 22.70 4.52 7.04
CA SER A 113 22.95 3.75 5.82
C SER A 113 24.12 2.78 5.98
N GLN A 114 24.14 1.72 5.17
CA GLN A 114 25.19 0.70 5.20
C GLN A 114 26.55 1.27 4.80
N GLU A 115 26.56 2.22 3.87
CA GLU A 115 27.76 2.96 3.47
C GLU A 115 28.31 3.79 4.63
N SER A 116 27.44 4.52 5.35
CA SER A 116 27.84 5.29 6.54
C SER A 116 28.41 4.38 7.63
N LEU A 117 27.82 3.21 7.82
CA LEU A 117 28.32 2.21 8.78
C LEU A 117 29.68 1.69 8.35
N SER A 118 29.86 1.31 7.09
CA SER A 118 31.13 0.76 6.60
C SER A 118 32.26 1.79 6.71
N ASN A 119 32.00 3.03 6.29
CA ASN A 119 32.95 4.13 6.43
C ASN A 119 33.27 4.45 7.89
N PHE A 120 32.26 4.40 8.77
CA PHE A 120 32.47 4.57 10.20
C PHE A 120 33.34 3.46 10.78
N LEU A 121 33.08 2.20 10.44
CA LEU A 121 33.84 1.06 10.96
C LEU A 121 35.28 1.04 10.45
N ASP A 122 35.51 1.45 9.21
CA ASP A 122 36.86 1.56 8.64
C ASP A 122 37.66 2.65 9.36
N ARG A 123 37.06 3.84 9.54
CA ARG A 123 37.66 4.92 10.33
C ARG A 123 37.87 4.51 11.79
N PHE A 124 36.90 3.87 12.41
CA PHE A 124 36.98 3.45 13.82
C PHE A 124 38.11 2.43 14.05
N LYS A 125 38.47 1.64 13.04
CA LYS A 125 39.61 0.69 13.11
C LYS A 125 40.96 1.36 12.85
N SER A 126 41.00 2.31 11.91
CA SER A 126 42.25 2.84 11.36
C SER A 126 42.69 4.17 12.00
N ASP A 127 41.75 4.96 12.50
CA ASP A 127 41.96 6.30 13.04
C ASP A 127 41.81 6.28 14.57
N LYS A 128 42.95 6.41 15.26
CA LYS A 128 43.03 6.40 16.73
C LYS A 128 42.31 7.59 17.37
N ASP A 129 42.30 8.74 16.70
CA ASP A 129 41.63 9.94 17.21
C ASP A 129 40.12 9.78 17.07
N CYS A 130 39.65 9.25 15.93
CA CYS A 130 38.24 8.90 15.73
C CYS A 130 37.77 7.85 16.75
N GLN A 131 38.59 6.84 17.02
CA GLN A 131 38.31 5.83 18.03
C GLN A 131 38.17 6.46 19.42
N GLN A 132 39.15 7.26 19.85
CA GLN A 132 39.14 7.90 21.16
C GLN A 132 37.97 8.87 21.32
N GLN A 133 37.69 9.70 20.31
CA GLN A 133 36.55 10.63 20.32
C GLN A 133 35.21 9.90 20.39
N THR A 134 35.07 8.79 19.67
CA THR A 134 33.87 7.96 19.73
C THR A 134 33.70 7.38 21.13
N VAL A 135 34.77 6.81 21.69
CA VAL A 135 34.81 6.29 23.06
C VAL A 135 34.39 7.35 24.08
N ASP A 136 35.02 8.53 24.03
CA ASP A 136 34.72 9.65 24.94
C ASP A 136 33.28 10.14 24.79
N GLY A 137 32.77 10.15 23.56
CA GLY A 137 31.38 10.48 23.25
C GLY A 137 30.38 9.47 23.82
N LEU A 138 30.71 8.18 23.75
CA LEU A 138 29.86 7.09 24.27
C LEU A 138 29.89 7.03 25.80
N ILE A 139 31.04 7.30 26.44
CA ILE A 139 31.16 7.37 27.91
C ILE A 139 30.27 8.46 28.50
N LYS A 140 30.06 9.57 27.77
CA LYS A 140 29.16 10.66 28.19
C LYS A 140 27.67 10.28 28.14
N ILE A 141 27.32 9.15 27.52
CA ILE A 141 25.93 8.69 27.44
C ILE A 141 25.57 8.02 28.76
N CYS A 142 24.93 8.78 29.65
CA CYS A 142 24.43 8.27 30.92
C CYS A 142 23.03 7.65 30.77
N GLY A 143 22.76 6.63 31.58
CA GLY A 143 21.46 6.00 31.74
C GLY A 143 21.17 5.78 33.23
N ARG A 144 19.89 5.62 33.60
CA ARG A 144 19.49 5.35 35.00
C ARG A 144 19.90 3.95 35.47
N SER A 145 20.23 3.07 34.53
CA SER A 145 20.64 1.69 34.76
C SER A 145 21.62 1.23 33.68
N ALA A 146 22.35 0.15 33.94
CA ALA A 146 23.19 -0.52 32.94
C ALA A 146 22.44 -0.80 31.63
N LYS A 147 21.21 -1.34 31.76
CA LYS A 147 20.36 -1.65 30.61
C LYS A 147 20.03 -0.38 29.82
N ASP A 148 19.69 0.71 30.50
CA ASP A 148 19.35 1.97 29.84
C ASP A 148 20.57 2.59 29.15
N THR A 149 21.75 2.56 29.79
CA THR A 149 23.00 3.01 29.16
C THR A 149 23.28 2.22 27.87
N ILE A 150 23.15 0.89 27.88
CA ILE A 150 23.35 0.06 26.69
C ILE A 150 22.36 0.44 25.58
N ARG A 151 21.07 0.58 25.91
CA ARG A 151 20.04 0.98 24.94
C ARG A 151 20.29 2.37 24.37
N SER A 152 20.75 3.31 25.19
CA SER A 152 21.07 4.68 24.76
C SER A 152 22.28 4.70 23.82
N ILE A 153 23.33 3.93 24.13
CA ILE A 153 24.51 3.78 23.24
C ILE A 153 24.06 3.18 21.89
N LEU A 154 23.28 2.10 21.90
CA LEU A 154 22.80 1.45 20.67
C LEU A 154 21.96 2.41 19.80
N SER A 155 21.06 3.17 20.43
CA SER A 155 20.22 4.16 19.75
C SER A 155 21.02 5.35 19.20
N ARG A 156 22.17 5.65 19.81
CA ARG A 156 23.07 6.71 19.34
C ARG A 156 23.90 6.25 18.15
N ILE A 157 24.36 5.01 18.13
CA ILE A 157 25.19 4.47 17.04
C ILE A 157 24.35 4.09 15.83
N LEU A 158 23.25 3.37 16.04
CA LEU A 158 22.43 2.80 14.98
C LEU A 158 21.15 3.60 14.81
N GLY A 159 20.93 4.12 13.61
CA GLY A 159 19.70 4.81 13.22
C GLY A 159 18.60 3.82 12.81
N PRO A 160 17.33 4.26 12.79
CA PRO A 160 16.17 3.40 12.53
C PRO A 160 16.31 2.48 11.29
N PRO A 161 16.83 2.93 10.13
CA PRO A 161 16.95 2.07 8.95
C PRO A 161 17.94 0.91 9.14
N LEU A 162 19.02 1.12 9.89
CA LEU A 162 20.05 0.10 10.13
C LEU A 162 19.62 -0.90 11.19
N ILE A 163 18.92 -0.45 12.24
CA ILE A 163 18.52 -1.34 13.34
C ILE A 163 17.73 -2.55 12.83
N LEU A 164 16.86 -2.34 11.82
CA LEU A 164 16.04 -3.40 11.24
C LEU A 164 16.85 -4.45 10.47
N GLN A 165 18.06 -4.09 10.00
CA GLN A 165 18.97 -4.95 9.25
C GLN A 165 19.87 -5.82 10.13
N PHE A 166 19.89 -5.58 11.45
CA PHE A 166 20.71 -6.34 12.39
C PHE A 166 19.88 -7.37 13.18
N THR A 167 20.56 -8.44 13.58
CA THR A 167 20.18 -9.30 14.71
C THR A 167 21.42 -9.54 15.56
N TYR A 168 21.25 -10.02 16.80
CA TYR A 168 22.41 -10.31 17.64
C TYR A 168 23.37 -11.31 16.98
N SER A 169 22.87 -12.45 16.49
CA SER A 169 23.69 -13.52 15.90
C SER A 169 23.81 -13.50 14.37
N GLY A 170 22.94 -12.77 13.65
CA GLY A 170 22.86 -12.84 12.19
C GLY A 170 22.03 -14.03 11.66
N ALA A 171 21.33 -14.76 12.54
CA ALA A 171 20.63 -15.99 12.15
C ALA A 171 19.39 -15.78 11.25
N ALA A 172 18.89 -14.56 11.12
CA ALA A 172 17.74 -14.26 10.27
C ALA A 172 18.16 -14.01 8.82
N LYS A 173 17.37 -14.52 7.86
CA LYS A 173 17.61 -14.35 6.42
C LYS A 173 17.80 -12.87 6.08
N ASN A 174 18.91 -12.55 5.40
CA ASN A 174 19.30 -11.19 4.98
C ASN A 174 19.57 -10.18 6.11
N LYS A 175 19.87 -10.64 7.33
CA LYS A 175 20.26 -9.75 8.44
C LYS A 175 21.71 -9.91 8.84
N MET A 176 22.35 -8.80 9.19
CA MET A 176 23.72 -8.76 9.68
C MET A 176 23.81 -9.22 11.14
N SER A 177 24.96 -9.81 11.49
CA SER A 177 25.28 -10.18 12.87
C SER A 177 25.88 -8.99 13.62
N PHE A 178 25.23 -8.58 14.72
CA PHE A 178 25.79 -7.59 15.63
C PHE A 178 27.00 -8.17 16.36
N SER A 179 26.91 -9.39 16.90
CA SER A 179 27.99 -10.06 17.63
C SER A 179 29.24 -10.28 16.77
N GLY A 180 29.08 -10.46 15.46
CA GLY A 180 30.17 -10.52 14.47
C GLY A 180 30.64 -9.16 13.96
N SER A 181 29.99 -8.06 14.35
CA SER A 181 30.36 -6.71 13.90
C SER A 181 31.41 -6.08 14.81
N PRO A 182 32.25 -5.15 14.31
CA PRO A 182 33.18 -4.41 15.16
C PRO A 182 32.47 -3.53 16.20
N LEU A 183 31.17 -3.24 16.05
CA LEU A 183 30.38 -2.54 17.07
C LEU A 183 30.21 -3.36 18.34
N HIS A 184 30.17 -4.69 18.25
CA HIS A 184 30.11 -5.54 19.44
C HIS A 184 31.37 -5.43 20.29
N ALA A 185 32.52 -5.18 19.66
CA ALA A 185 33.78 -4.97 20.38
C ALA A 185 33.74 -3.71 21.27
N VAL A 186 32.92 -2.72 20.94
CA VAL A 186 32.69 -1.52 21.78
C VAL A 186 32.07 -1.88 23.14
N PHE A 187 31.25 -2.93 23.18
CA PHE A 187 30.58 -3.39 24.40
C PHE A 187 31.33 -4.51 25.14
N CYS A 188 31.97 -5.41 24.40
CA CYS A 188 32.56 -6.63 24.96
C CYS A 188 34.09 -6.59 25.10
N GLY A 189 34.76 -5.50 24.74
CA GLY A 189 36.19 -5.29 25.00
C GLY A 189 37.18 -6.22 24.27
N ARG A 190 36.70 -7.15 23.44
CA ARG A 190 37.53 -8.15 22.74
C ARG A 190 38.11 -7.60 21.43
N PHE A 191 39.12 -6.74 21.52
CA PHE A 191 40.10 -6.57 20.44
C PHE A 191 41.34 -7.40 20.79
N THR A 192 41.65 -8.41 19.98
CA THR A 192 42.90 -9.17 20.09
C THR A 192 44.09 -8.48 19.43
N PHE A 193 43.90 -7.37 18.70
CA PHE A 193 44.98 -6.82 17.87
C PHE A 193 45.69 -5.58 18.42
N VAL A 194 45.10 -4.70 19.24
CA VAL A 194 45.85 -3.55 19.80
C VAL A 194 45.28 -3.10 21.16
N SER A 195 46.14 -3.20 22.19
CA SER A 195 46.19 -2.43 23.45
C SER A 195 44.92 -2.21 24.28
N ARG A 196 44.82 -2.94 25.41
CA ARG A 196 44.40 -2.59 26.81
C ARG A 196 43.42 -1.41 27.13
N ARG A 197 42.75 -0.78 26.16
CA ARG A 197 41.81 0.35 26.34
C ARG A 197 40.43 0.08 25.71
N SER A 198 40.20 -1.09 25.15
CA SER A 198 38.93 -1.48 24.49
C SER A 198 37.74 -1.66 25.45
N GLU A 199 37.95 -1.56 26.76
CA GLU A 199 36.89 -1.49 27.78
C GLU A 199 36.26 -0.09 27.92
N ALA A 200 36.32 0.74 26.88
CA ALA A 200 35.75 2.09 26.83
C ALA A 200 34.37 2.22 27.48
N VAL A 201 33.43 1.35 27.11
CA VAL A 201 32.07 1.36 27.67
C VAL A 201 32.01 0.79 29.08
N ARG A 202 32.91 -0.16 29.43
CA ARG A 202 33.06 -0.66 30.81
C ARG A 202 33.75 0.34 31.75
N GLN A 203 34.35 1.42 31.24
CA GLN A 203 34.75 2.55 32.08
C GLN A 203 33.54 3.34 32.63
N HIS A 204 32.35 3.13 32.05
CA HIS A 204 31.13 3.74 32.56
C HIS A 204 30.77 3.13 33.94
N PRO A 205 30.46 3.95 34.97
CA PRO A 205 30.17 3.47 36.32
C PRO A 205 29.10 2.36 36.38
N HIS A 206 28.06 2.50 35.57
CA HIS A 206 26.97 1.51 35.48
C HIS A 206 27.31 0.24 34.69
N LEU A 207 28.40 0.19 33.92
CA LEU A 207 28.74 -0.95 33.05
C LEU A 207 30.02 -1.68 33.48
N ARG A 208 30.80 -1.10 34.39
CA ARG A 208 32.09 -1.63 34.84
C ARG A 208 32.03 -3.05 35.39
N ASN A 209 30.99 -3.36 36.15
CA ASN A 209 30.82 -4.66 36.83
C ASN A 209 29.63 -5.46 36.27
N VAL A 210 29.16 -5.12 35.07
CA VAL A 210 28.02 -5.79 34.47
C VAL A 210 28.49 -7.05 33.75
N ASP A 211 27.80 -8.15 34.02
CA ASP A 211 28.05 -9.43 33.38
C ASP A 211 27.85 -9.34 31.86
N ASP A 212 28.72 -10.02 31.09
CA ASP A 212 28.62 -10.10 29.63
C ASP A 212 27.25 -10.65 29.19
N ASP A 213 26.66 -11.57 29.96
CA ASP A 213 25.34 -12.11 29.69
C ASP A 213 24.24 -11.06 29.85
N VAL A 214 24.38 -10.14 30.81
CA VAL A 214 23.43 -9.02 30.96
C VAL A 214 23.54 -8.06 29.79
N VAL A 215 24.76 -7.77 29.33
CA VAL A 215 24.98 -6.95 28.13
C VAL A 215 24.33 -7.62 26.92
N ARG A 216 24.69 -8.89 26.67
CA ARG A 216 24.17 -9.71 25.58
C ARG A 216 22.64 -9.76 25.58
N ASN A 217 22.02 -10.12 26.71
CA ASN A 217 20.58 -10.24 26.82
C ASN A 217 19.89 -8.89 26.58
N THR A 218 20.47 -7.79 27.08
CA THR A 218 19.95 -6.44 26.84
C THR A 218 20.02 -6.06 25.35
N VAL A 219 21.12 -6.36 24.66
CA VAL A 219 21.25 -6.10 23.22
C VAL A 219 20.26 -6.94 22.42
N ILE A 220 20.09 -8.23 22.77
CA ILE A 220 19.11 -9.13 22.16
C ILE A 220 17.69 -8.57 22.35
N GLU A 221 17.28 -8.28 23.58
CA GLU A 221 15.98 -7.68 23.89
C GLU A 221 15.76 -6.38 23.12
N TRP A 222 16.79 -5.53 23.02
CA TRP A 222 16.70 -4.27 22.32
C TRP A 222 16.44 -4.45 20.82
N PHE A 223 17.17 -5.36 20.14
CA PHE A 223 16.95 -5.66 18.72
C PHE A 223 15.58 -6.31 18.46
N HIS A 224 15.08 -7.13 19.37
CA HIS A 224 13.73 -7.68 19.27
C HIS A 224 12.69 -6.56 19.37
N GLY A 225 12.78 -5.72 20.41
CA GLY A 225 11.84 -4.63 20.63
C GLY A 225 11.97 -3.47 19.63
N SER A 226 13.12 -3.31 18.97
CA SER A 226 13.28 -2.26 17.94
C SER A 226 12.40 -2.50 16.72
N ARG A 227 12.03 -3.75 16.46
CA ARG A 227 11.10 -4.08 15.38
C ARG A 227 9.72 -3.47 15.65
N ASP A 228 9.28 -3.50 16.90
CA ASP A 228 8.00 -2.92 17.31
C ASP A 228 8.07 -1.39 17.40
N ARG A 229 9.23 -0.83 17.81
CA ARG A 229 9.45 0.63 17.90
C ARG A 229 9.59 1.33 16.56
N TYR A 230 10.18 0.67 15.56
CA TYR A 230 10.52 1.29 14.27
C TYR A 230 9.79 0.66 13.08
N GLY A 231 8.68 -0.06 13.33
CA GLY A 231 7.74 -0.47 12.28
C GLY A 231 8.21 -1.63 11.38
N GLY A 232 9.03 -2.55 11.89
CA GLY A 232 9.41 -3.72 11.12
C GLY A 232 8.21 -4.62 10.89
N VAL A 233 7.74 -4.68 9.64
CA VAL A 233 6.56 -5.44 9.21
C VAL A 233 6.62 -6.86 9.79
N ARG A 234 5.73 -7.14 10.74
CA ARG A 234 5.45 -8.50 11.18
C ARG A 234 4.81 -9.17 9.97
N GLY A 235 5.59 -9.93 9.21
CA GLY A 235 5.08 -10.78 8.14
C GLY A 235 4.03 -11.72 8.72
N LYS A 236 2.78 -11.26 8.81
CA LYS A 236 1.64 -12.14 8.95
C LYS A 236 1.59 -12.89 7.64
N ARG A 237 1.94 -14.17 7.68
CA ARG A 237 1.44 -15.12 6.68
C ARG A 237 -0.07 -15.00 6.72
N LYS A 238 -0.62 -14.23 5.78
CA LYS A 238 -2.02 -14.24 5.45
C LYS A 238 -2.04 -14.77 4.03
N ASP A 239 -2.20 -16.08 3.94
CA ASP A 239 -2.55 -16.73 2.69
C ASP A 239 -3.84 -16.08 2.15
N VAL A 240 -3.95 -15.99 0.82
CA VAL A 240 -5.18 -15.80 0.04
C VAL A 240 -5.75 -14.37 0.02
N VAL A 241 -5.31 -13.54 -0.94
CA VAL A 241 -5.95 -13.24 -2.24
C VAL A 241 -5.18 -12.07 -2.88
N GLN A 242 -4.69 -12.34 -4.08
CA GLN A 242 -4.05 -11.46 -5.03
C GLN A 242 -5.03 -10.39 -5.52
N GLY A 243 -4.68 -9.12 -5.35
CA GLY A 243 -5.46 -7.96 -5.81
C GLY A 243 -4.59 -6.72 -5.82
N GLY A 244 -3.71 -6.66 -6.81
CA GLY A 244 -2.63 -5.69 -6.92
C GLY A 244 -3.10 -4.29 -7.32
N PHE A 245 -2.69 -3.31 -6.53
CA PHE A 245 -2.78 -1.86 -6.78
C PHE A 245 -1.94 -1.39 -7.99
N LEU A 246 -1.22 -2.30 -8.67
CA LEU A 246 -0.35 -2.01 -9.82
C LEU A 246 -1.02 -2.25 -11.19
N ASP A 247 -2.21 -2.87 -11.24
CA ASP A 247 -2.93 -3.08 -12.51
C ASP A 247 -3.67 -1.82 -13.03
N LEU A 248 -3.70 -0.73 -12.24
CA LEU A 248 -4.38 0.52 -12.62
C LEU A 248 -3.52 1.48 -13.46
N LEU A 249 -2.23 1.18 -13.67
CA LEU A 249 -1.31 2.12 -14.36
C LEU A 249 -0.91 1.69 -15.78
N ASN A 250 -1.41 0.55 -16.29
CA ASN A 250 -0.98 0.02 -17.60
C ASN A 250 -2.09 -0.16 -18.65
N SER A 251 -3.27 0.44 -18.50
CA SER A 251 -4.31 0.38 -19.53
C SER A 251 -4.44 1.69 -20.31
N ALA A 252 -3.53 1.91 -21.26
CA ALA A 252 -3.74 2.84 -22.37
C ALA A 252 -3.45 2.15 -23.70
N ASN A 253 -4.52 1.99 -24.49
CA ASN A 253 -4.59 1.65 -25.92
C ASN A 253 -4.15 0.21 -26.26
N THR A 254 -4.95 -0.65 -26.88
CA THR A 254 -5.67 -0.48 -28.16
C THR A 254 -6.50 -1.75 -28.35
N GLU A 255 -7.76 -1.69 -28.77
CA GLU A 255 -8.30 -2.57 -29.83
C GLU A 255 -9.78 -2.31 -30.12
N THR A 256 -10.03 -2.26 -31.42
CA THR A 256 -11.27 -2.01 -32.15
C THR A 256 -12.32 -3.09 -31.90
N ALA A 257 -13.50 -2.70 -31.42
CA ALA A 257 -14.69 -3.54 -31.44
C ALA A 257 -15.51 -3.26 -32.71
N THR A 258 -15.26 -4.04 -33.74
CA THR A 258 -16.14 -4.23 -34.89
C THR A 258 -17.33 -5.09 -34.48
N LEU A 259 -18.52 -4.60 -34.81
CA LEU A 259 -19.81 -5.28 -35.02
C LEU A 259 -19.81 -6.82 -34.90
N HIS A 260 -20.67 -7.36 -34.02
CA HIS A 260 -21.38 -8.59 -34.35
C HIS A 260 -22.81 -8.59 -33.79
N ALA A 261 -23.72 -8.99 -34.66
CA ALA A 261 -25.17 -8.97 -34.53
C ALA A 261 -25.71 -10.03 -33.56
N CYS A 262 -26.87 -9.71 -32.98
CA CYS A 262 -27.72 -10.58 -32.20
C CYS A 262 -28.48 -11.62 -33.06
N GLU A 263 -28.66 -12.80 -32.44
CA GLU A 263 -29.73 -13.81 -32.62
C GLU A 263 -29.67 -14.67 -33.92
N PRO A 264 -30.15 -15.95 -33.90
CA PRO A 264 -31.21 -16.47 -33.03
C PRO A 264 -31.04 -17.87 -32.39
N SER A 265 -31.72 -18.04 -31.26
CA SER A 265 -32.55 -19.17 -30.78
C SER A 265 -32.44 -20.58 -31.40
N THR A 266 -32.37 -21.63 -30.54
CA THR A 266 -33.09 -22.95 -30.59
C THR A 266 -32.61 -23.83 -29.42
N SER A 267 -33.44 -24.13 -28.42
CA SER A 267 -34.34 -25.30 -28.26
C SER A 267 -33.65 -26.64 -27.88
N GLU A 268 -33.79 -27.00 -26.61
CA GLU A 268 -34.42 -28.24 -26.09
C GLU A 268 -33.95 -29.67 -26.50
N TYR A 269 -33.80 -30.51 -25.45
CA TYR A 269 -33.62 -31.98 -25.36
C TYR A 269 -32.29 -32.56 -25.91
N GLU A 270 -31.64 -33.58 -25.33
CA GLU A 270 -32.14 -34.76 -24.64
C GLU A 270 -31.00 -35.45 -23.84
N LYS A 271 -31.36 -36.16 -22.77
CA LYS A 271 -30.50 -37.05 -21.96
C LYS A 271 -30.79 -38.49 -22.37
N PRO A 272 -29.79 -39.38 -22.50
CA PRO A 272 -29.92 -40.64 -21.78
C PRO A 272 -28.61 -41.23 -21.21
N SER A 273 -28.71 -41.51 -19.91
CA SER A 273 -28.27 -42.66 -19.10
C SER A 273 -27.62 -43.92 -19.73
N ILE A 274 -26.57 -44.39 -19.02
CA ILE A 274 -26.20 -45.79 -18.64
C ILE A 274 -25.34 -46.64 -19.63
N LEU A 275 -24.15 -47.07 -19.15
CA LEU A 275 -23.72 -48.47 -18.91
C LEU A 275 -22.30 -48.43 -18.30
N GLU A 276 -22.09 -48.71 -17.01
CA GLU A 276 -21.81 -50.03 -16.41
C GLU A 276 -20.48 -50.67 -16.86
N GLY A 277 -19.58 -50.89 -15.89
CA GLY A 277 -18.76 -52.10 -15.84
C GLY A 277 -17.25 -51.99 -16.11
N ILE A 278 -16.50 -52.44 -15.11
CA ILE A 278 -15.29 -53.28 -15.16
C ILE A 278 -14.01 -52.61 -14.61
N ASP A 279 -13.81 -52.75 -13.29
CA ASP A 279 -12.57 -53.31 -12.72
C ASP A 279 -12.70 -54.86 -12.76
N PRO A 280 -11.64 -55.71 -12.69
CA PRO A 280 -10.34 -55.49 -12.01
C PRO A 280 -9.11 -56.13 -12.71
N LYS A 281 -7.90 -55.93 -12.13
CA LYS A 281 -6.96 -56.99 -11.66
C LYS A 281 -5.45 -56.75 -11.88
N TYR A 282 -4.73 -56.86 -10.75
CA TYR A 282 -3.44 -57.55 -10.51
C TYR A 282 -2.13 -56.91 -11.00
N ASN A 283 -1.24 -56.52 -10.04
CA ASN A 283 -0.02 -57.23 -9.57
C ASN A 283 1.18 -56.97 -10.50
N ASP A 284 2.44 -56.92 -10.09
CA ASP A 284 3.20 -57.02 -8.86
C ASP A 284 4.63 -56.52 -9.23
N HIS A 285 5.51 -56.44 -8.23
CA HIS A 285 6.99 -56.36 -8.29
C HIS A 285 7.58 -55.17 -7.51
N SER A 286 7.65 -55.40 -6.19
CA SER A 286 8.89 -55.21 -5.42
C SER A 286 10.06 -55.96 -6.12
N LEU A 287 11.20 -55.31 -6.37
CA LEU A 287 12.34 -55.13 -5.46
C LEU A 287 13.01 -56.45 -5.03
N ASN A 288 14.31 -56.50 -5.36
CA ASN A 288 15.40 -57.13 -4.61
C ASN A 288 15.46 -58.67 -4.55
N GLU A 289 16.47 -59.27 -5.17
CA GLU A 289 17.72 -59.69 -4.51
C GLU A 289 18.63 -60.48 -5.48
N GLN A 290 19.93 -60.16 -5.40
CA GLN A 290 21.13 -60.92 -5.78
C GLN A 290 21.41 -61.23 -7.26
#